data_AF-A0A3E2CL70-F1
#
_entry.id   AF-A0A3E2CL70-F1
#
_cell.length_a   1.000
_cell.length_b   1.000
_cell.length_c   1.000
_cell.angle_alpha   90.00
_cell.angle_beta   90.00
_cell.angle_gamma   90.00
#
_symmetry.space_group_name_H-M   'P 1'
#
loop_
_entity.id
_entity.type
_entity.pdbx_description
1 polymer ?
#
loop_
_entity_poly.entity_id
_entity_poly.type
_entity_poly.pdbx_seq_one_letter_code
_entity_poly.pdbx_strand_id
1 'polypeptide(L)'
;MTVSLILASQSPSRRAVLAAAGVIPVIHVSEVDEPAALRDAASERGTSVEQLNVEQRVSILARAKAQAVYHAWKCVADAAASASGDLVVGYPLEAEPAGSESSESADNALASDSQSDVTHNVDTAQTRDFSGVTVPTKTFDIHDFAYTNKSSHDCSGVLIVGCDSMFLLDGECYGKPHTPEVAFERIKQMSGKTGQLWTGHCLIDAKTG
;
A
#
# COMPACT_ATOMS: atom_id res chain seq x y z
N MET A 1 -7.62 6.11 -19.40
CA MET A 1 -6.35 5.94 -18.68
C MET A 1 -6.61 6.27 -17.23
N THR A 2 -6.45 5.30 -16.35
CA THR A 2 -6.58 5.50 -14.90
C THR A 2 -5.18 5.72 -14.34
N VAL A 3 -4.94 6.89 -13.75
CA VAL A 3 -3.67 7.19 -13.09
C VAL A 3 -3.73 6.69 -11.65
N SER A 4 -2.81 5.82 -11.28
CA SER A 4 -2.63 5.34 -9.91
C SER A 4 -1.69 6.27 -9.17
N LEU A 5 -2.08 6.75 -7.99
CA LEU A 5 -1.23 7.57 -7.13
C LEU A 5 -0.74 6.75 -5.93
N ILE A 6 0.57 6.72 -5.72
CA ILE A 6 1.22 6.20 -4.53
C ILE A 6 1.60 7.37 -3.63
N LEU A 7 1.12 7.38 -2.39
CA LEU A 7 1.55 8.31 -1.36
C LEU A 7 2.73 7.69 -0.59
N ALA A 8 3.93 8.25 -0.77
CA ALA A 8 5.16 7.91 -0.06
C ALA A 8 5.16 8.51 1.36
N SER A 9 4.13 8.21 2.16
CA SER A 9 3.97 8.78 3.50
C SER A 9 3.03 7.97 4.39
N GLN A 10 3.39 7.85 5.67
CA GLN A 10 2.51 7.26 6.70
C GLN A 10 1.55 8.28 7.34
N SER A 11 1.55 9.55 6.90
CA SER A 11 0.77 10.61 7.54
C SER A 11 -0.74 10.45 7.31
N PRO A 12 -1.56 10.30 8.38
CA PRO A 12 -3.02 10.26 8.24
C PRO A 12 -3.59 11.55 7.65
N SER A 13 -3.02 12.71 8.01
CA SER A 13 -3.47 14.02 7.53
C SER A 13 -3.24 14.19 6.03
N ARG A 14 -2.09 13.76 5.50
CA ARG A 14 -1.82 13.84 4.05
C ARG A 14 -2.76 12.96 3.24
N ARG A 15 -3.03 11.75 3.74
CA ARG A 15 -4.05 10.86 3.15
C ARG A 15 -5.43 11.51 3.16
N ALA A 16 -5.82 12.16 4.27
CA ALA A 16 -7.11 12.84 4.38
C ALA A 16 -7.23 14.01 3.38
N VAL A 17 -6.16 14.79 3.17
CA VAL A 17 -6.14 15.86 2.17
C VAL A 17 -6.36 15.33 0.76
N LEU A 18 -5.67 14.24 0.38
CA LEU A 18 -5.87 13.62 -0.93
C LEU A 18 -7.30 13.06 -1.09
N ALA A 19 -7.81 12.38 -0.06
CA ALA A 19 -9.17 11.83 -0.08
C ALA A 19 -10.22 12.94 -0.20
N ALA A 20 -10.05 14.06 0.50
CA ALA A 20 -10.92 15.23 0.39
C ALA A 20 -10.88 15.87 -1.00
N ALA A 21 -9.75 15.75 -1.72
CA ALA A 21 -9.62 16.14 -3.11
C ALA A 21 -10.17 15.09 -4.11
N GLY A 22 -10.77 13.99 -3.62
CA GLY A 22 -11.29 12.91 -4.46
C GLY A 22 -10.23 11.92 -4.95
N VAL A 23 -9.02 11.96 -4.40
CA VAL A 23 -7.91 11.07 -4.76
C VAL A 23 -7.70 10.03 -3.66
N ILE A 24 -7.83 8.75 -3.99
CA ILE A 24 -7.59 7.64 -3.06
C ILE A 24 -6.22 7.04 -3.40
N PRO A 25 -5.15 7.38 -2.66
CA PRO A 25 -3.82 6.87 -2.95
C PRO A 25 -3.62 5.46 -2.39
N VAL A 26 -2.73 4.70 -3.04
CA VAL A 26 -2.07 3.55 -2.42
C VAL A 26 -1.01 4.09 -1.45
N ILE A 27 -1.04 3.62 -0.20
CA ILE A 27 -0.09 4.06 0.81
C ILE A 27 1.16 3.18 0.75
N HIS A 28 2.32 3.78 0.52
CA HIS A 28 3.61 3.13 0.71
C HIS A 28 4.45 3.96 1.68
N VAL A 29 4.87 3.37 2.79
CA VAL A 29 5.72 4.08 3.74
C VAL A 29 7.12 4.17 3.15
N SER A 30 7.69 5.38 3.12
CA SER A 30 9.08 5.61 2.71
C SER A 30 10.01 5.39 3.91
N GLU A 31 11.01 4.53 3.77
CA GLU A 31 12.10 4.37 4.74
C GLU A 31 13.28 5.25 4.29
N VAL A 32 13.51 6.37 4.98
CA VAL A 32 14.56 7.34 4.65
C VAL A 32 15.33 7.70 5.91
N ASP A 33 16.66 7.60 5.84
CA ASP A 33 17.56 8.25 6.81
C ASP A 33 17.61 9.75 6.50
N GLU A 34 16.73 10.51 7.17
CA GLU A 34 16.59 11.96 6.93
C GLU A 34 17.90 12.74 7.19
N PRO A 35 18.65 12.49 8.30
CA PRO A 35 19.97 13.09 8.48
C PRO A 35 20.96 12.78 7.35
N ALA A 36 21.02 11.54 6.86
CA ALA A 36 21.90 11.19 5.74
C ALA A 36 21.50 11.92 4.46
N ALA A 37 20.21 11.92 4.11
CA ALA A 37 19.71 12.60 2.91
C ALA A 37 20.04 14.11 2.91
N LEU A 38 19.97 14.77 4.06
CA LEU A 38 20.37 16.17 4.19
C LEU A 38 21.88 16.37 4.08
N ARG A 39 22.71 15.49 4.67
CA ARG A 39 24.17 15.55 4.56
C ARG A 39 24.63 15.36 3.13
N ASP A 40 24.08 14.37 2.44
CA ASP A 40 24.43 14.06 1.05
C ASP A 40 24.07 15.23 0.14
N ALA A 41 22.85 15.76 0.26
CA ALA A 41 22.41 16.92 -0.51
C ALA A 41 23.18 18.21 -0.19
N ALA A 42 23.65 18.39 1.04
CA ALA A 42 24.52 19.51 1.41
C ALA A 42 25.91 19.35 0.77
N SER A 43 26.47 18.14 0.81
CA SER A 43 27.77 17.82 0.21
C SER A 43 27.77 18.02 -1.31
N GLU A 44 26.73 17.56 -2.01
CA GLU A 44 26.54 17.80 -3.46
C GLU A 44 26.53 19.29 -3.83
N ARG A 45 26.07 20.14 -2.91
CA ARG A 45 25.99 21.60 -3.08
C ARG A 45 27.23 22.33 -2.57
N GLY A 46 28.21 21.62 -2.01
CA GLY A 46 29.40 22.22 -1.39
C GLY A 46 29.09 23.08 -0.15
N THR A 47 28.02 22.76 0.59
CA THR A 47 27.55 23.49 1.77
C THR A 47 27.43 22.56 2.98
N SER A 48 27.22 23.10 4.18
CA SER A 48 26.92 22.31 5.37
C SER A 48 25.41 22.19 5.60
N VAL A 49 24.97 21.20 6.40
CA VAL A 49 23.54 21.00 6.68
C VAL A 49 22.95 22.21 7.41
N GLU A 50 23.73 22.87 8.26
CA GLU A 50 23.33 24.06 9.03
C GLU A 50 23.03 25.25 8.11
N GLN A 51 23.69 25.31 6.95
CA GLN A 51 23.50 26.36 5.95
C GLN A 51 22.27 26.12 5.07
N LEU A 52 21.68 24.91 5.08
CA LEU A 52 20.45 24.63 4.37
C LEU A 52 19.28 25.33 5.06
N ASN A 53 18.59 26.20 4.32
CA ASN A 53 17.37 26.81 4.79
C ASN A 53 16.21 25.78 4.84
N VAL A 54 15.11 26.15 5.50
CA VAL A 54 13.98 25.24 5.74
C VAL A 54 13.33 24.78 4.44
N GLU A 55 13.17 25.69 3.47
CA GLU A 55 12.62 25.38 2.15
C GLU A 55 13.44 24.29 1.43
N GLN A 56 14.76 24.41 1.47
CA GLN A 56 15.69 23.42 0.92
C GLN A 56 15.55 22.10 1.64
N ARG A 57 15.52 22.10 2.98
CA ARG A 57 15.41 20.88 3.79
C ARG A 57 14.12 20.12 3.48
N VAL A 58 12.96 20.78 3.51
CA VAL A 58 11.67 20.09 3.22
C VAL A 58 11.61 19.59 1.78
N SER A 59 12.19 20.32 0.82
CA SER A 59 12.23 19.90 -0.58
C SER A 59 13.15 18.68 -0.78
N ILE A 60 14.33 18.67 -0.14
CA ILE A 60 15.27 17.54 -0.16
C ILE A 60 14.60 16.29 0.44
N LEU A 61 13.98 16.42 1.62
CA LEU A 61 13.35 15.29 2.30
C LEU A 61 12.12 14.78 1.57
N ALA A 62 11.28 15.66 1.01
CA ALA A 62 10.14 15.25 0.19
C ALA A 62 10.60 14.43 -1.03
N ARG A 63 11.67 14.89 -1.69
CA ARG A 63 12.28 14.17 -2.82
C ARG A 63 12.88 12.83 -2.40
N ALA A 64 13.64 12.79 -1.31
CA ALA A 64 14.22 11.54 -0.81
C ALA A 64 13.14 10.49 -0.49
N LYS A 65 12.00 10.91 0.10
CA LYS A 65 10.85 10.03 0.39
C LYS A 65 10.21 9.47 -0.88
N ALA A 66 10.00 10.31 -1.89
CA ALA A 66 9.48 9.86 -3.19
C ALA A 66 10.45 8.89 -3.88
N GLN A 67 11.75 9.23 -3.90
CA GLN A 67 12.80 8.42 -4.52
C GLN A 67 12.95 7.05 -3.85
N ALA A 68 12.89 6.98 -2.52
CA ALA A 68 12.97 5.69 -1.81
C ALA A 68 11.86 4.72 -2.25
N VAL A 69 10.62 5.21 -2.36
CA VAL A 69 9.49 4.41 -2.85
C VAL A 69 9.64 4.08 -4.34
N TYR A 70 10.09 5.02 -5.16
CA TYR A 70 10.36 4.78 -6.57
C TYR A 70 11.41 3.68 -6.79
N HIS A 71 12.52 3.71 -6.05
CA HIS A 71 13.56 2.68 -6.15
C HIS A 71 13.04 1.32 -5.70
N ALA A 72 12.30 1.24 -4.59
CA ALA A 72 11.69 -0.01 -4.15
C ALA A 72 10.71 -0.56 -5.20
N TRP A 73 9.86 0.30 -5.75
CA TRP A 73 8.93 -0.07 -6.82
C TRP A 73 9.65 -0.56 -8.07
N LYS A 74 10.71 0.14 -8.49
CA LYS A 74 11.54 -0.22 -9.64
C LYS A 74 12.22 -1.57 -9.44
N CYS A 75 12.78 -1.85 -8.26
CA CYS A 75 13.36 -3.15 -7.95
C CYS A 75 12.32 -4.28 -8.09
N VAL A 76 11.09 -4.07 -7.63
CA VAL A 76 10.00 -5.06 -7.79
C VAL A 76 9.62 -5.21 -9.26
N ALA A 77 9.51 -4.12 -10.00
CA ALA A 77 9.19 -4.15 -11.43
C ALA A 77 10.28 -4.88 -12.24
N ASP A 78 11.55 -4.59 -12.00
CA ASP A 78 12.69 -5.22 -12.66
C ASP A 78 12.78 -6.71 -12.29
N ALA A 79 12.51 -7.07 -11.03
CA ALA A 79 12.45 -8.46 -10.58
C ALA A 79 11.29 -9.22 -11.25
N ALA A 80 10.11 -8.62 -11.34
CA ALA A 80 8.96 -9.22 -12.02
C ALA A 80 9.20 -9.39 -13.52
N ALA A 81 9.86 -8.42 -14.16
CA ALA A 81 10.19 -8.47 -15.58
C ALA A 81 11.28 -9.50 -15.92
N SER A 82 12.20 -9.79 -14.98
CA SER A 82 13.28 -10.76 -15.15
C SER A 82 13.00 -12.14 -14.56
N ALA A 83 11.90 -12.30 -13.81
CA ALA A 83 11.44 -13.59 -13.31
C ALA A 83 11.21 -14.56 -14.49
N SER A 84 11.37 -15.86 -14.26
CA SER A 84 11.04 -16.88 -15.26
C SER A 84 10.43 -18.09 -14.56
N GLY A 85 9.64 -18.85 -15.30
CA GLY A 85 9.01 -20.07 -14.79
C GLY A 85 7.57 -20.22 -15.26
N ASP A 86 6.88 -21.14 -14.59
CA ASP A 86 5.56 -21.60 -14.98
C ASP A 86 4.50 -21.02 -14.03
N LEU A 87 3.46 -20.41 -14.59
CA LEU A 87 2.22 -20.06 -13.89
C LEU A 87 1.27 -21.27 -13.94
N VAL A 88 1.01 -21.87 -12.78
CA VAL A 88 0.05 -22.98 -12.65
C VAL A 88 -1.27 -22.44 -12.08
N VAL A 89 -2.32 -22.42 -12.90
CA VAL A 89 -3.66 -21.97 -12.51
C VAL A 89 -4.55 -23.18 -12.26
N GLY A 90 -5.06 -23.30 -11.03
CA GLY A 90 -6.12 -24.26 -10.70
C GLY A 90 -7.50 -23.72 -11.09
N TYR A 91 -8.32 -24.56 -11.71
CA TYR A 91 -9.69 -24.24 -12.08
C TYR A 91 -10.68 -24.95 -11.13
N PRO A 92 -11.89 -24.40 -10.94
CA PRO A 92 -12.95 -25.11 -10.25
C PRO A 92 -13.21 -26.48 -10.87
N LEU A 93 -13.66 -27.45 -10.04
CA LEU A 93 -14.13 -28.74 -10.53
C LEU A 93 -15.42 -28.51 -11.32
N GLU A 94 -15.47 -28.97 -12.55
CA GLU A 94 -16.71 -29.01 -13.32
C GLU A 94 -17.65 -30.04 -12.67
N ALA A 95 -18.91 -29.67 -12.45
CA ALA A 95 -19.91 -30.65 -12.04
C ALA A 95 -20.21 -31.55 -13.24
N GLU A 96 -20.16 -32.86 -13.05
CA GLU A 96 -20.69 -33.81 -14.04
C GLU A 96 -22.14 -33.41 -14.34
N PRO A 97 -22.53 -33.17 -15.61
CA PRO A 97 -23.92 -32.95 -15.94
C PRO A 97 -24.69 -34.18 -15.47
N ALA A 98 -25.77 -33.99 -14.72
CA ALA A 98 -26.57 -35.07 -14.17
C ALA A 98 -27.00 -36.04 -15.28
N GLY A 99 -26.20 -37.10 -15.46
CA GLY A 99 -26.49 -38.20 -16.33
C GLY A 99 -27.72 -38.89 -15.80
N SER A 100 -28.74 -38.95 -16.64
CA SER A 100 -30.01 -39.60 -16.37
C SER A 100 -29.84 -41.10 -16.22
N GLU A 101 -29.37 -41.59 -15.06
CA GLU A 101 -29.49 -43.00 -14.68
C GLU A 101 -29.88 -43.15 -13.20
N SER A 102 -31.08 -43.73 -13.04
CA SER A 102 -31.70 -44.39 -11.88
C SER A 102 -31.71 -43.66 -10.53
N SER A 103 -32.92 -43.22 -10.18
CA SER A 103 -33.40 -42.94 -8.83
C SER A 103 -33.08 -44.08 -7.85
N GLU A 104 -32.11 -43.88 -6.97
CA GLU A 104 -32.05 -44.56 -5.68
C GLU A 104 -32.26 -43.52 -4.56
N SER A 105 -33.52 -43.47 -4.11
CA SER A 105 -33.97 -43.09 -2.77
C SER A 105 -33.21 -41.96 -2.05
N ALA A 106 -33.53 -40.72 -2.42
CA ALA A 106 -33.28 -39.53 -1.61
C ALA A 106 -34.44 -39.23 -0.63
N ASP A 107 -35.02 -40.26 -0.02
CA ASP A 107 -36.06 -40.13 1.01
C ASP A 107 -35.47 -40.44 2.39
N ASN A 108 -34.59 -39.56 2.89
CA ASN A 108 -34.45 -39.28 4.33
C ASN A 108 -33.34 -38.25 4.60
N ALA A 109 -33.61 -36.96 4.38
CA ALA A 109 -32.83 -35.89 5.00
C ALA A 109 -33.61 -34.58 5.22
N LEU A 110 -34.94 -34.59 5.07
CA LEU A 110 -35.81 -33.46 5.45
C LEU A 110 -36.84 -33.94 6.46
N ALA A 111 -36.37 -34.38 7.63
CA ALA A 111 -37.22 -34.39 8.81
C ALA A 111 -37.28 -32.95 9.35
N SER A 112 -38.51 -32.46 9.48
CA SER A 112 -38.93 -31.14 9.98
C SER A 112 -38.02 -30.52 11.04
N ASP A 113 -37.34 -29.43 10.69
CA ASP A 113 -36.71 -28.54 11.66
C ASP A 113 -37.69 -27.44 12.05
N SER A 114 -38.73 -27.85 12.79
CA SER A 114 -39.60 -26.94 13.52
C SER A 114 -39.34 -27.14 15.01
N GLN A 115 -38.43 -26.30 15.53
CA GLN A 115 -37.95 -26.16 16.91
C GLN A 115 -36.65 -26.89 17.25
N SER A 116 -35.51 -26.21 17.07
CA SER A 116 -34.49 -26.15 18.14
C SER A 116 -33.51 -24.98 17.95
N ASP A 117 -33.49 -24.12 18.97
CA ASP A 117 -32.39 -23.34 19.54
C ASP A 117 -31.12 -23.04 18.72
N VAL A 118 -30.73 -21.77 18.77
CA VAL A 118 -29.48 -21.16 18.24
C VAL A 118 -28.25 -21.56 19.08
N THR A 119 -28.23 -22.78 19.64
CA THR A 119 -27.09 -23.32 20.36
C THR A 119 -26.30 -24.26 19.45
N HIS A 120 -25.18 -23.75 18.92
CA HIS A 120 -23.99 -24.51 18.55
C HIS A 120 -24.23 -25.93 17.99
N ASN A 121 -24.57 -26.03 16.70
CA ASN A 121 -24.61 -27.30 15.96
C ASN A 121 -23.18 -27.74 15.60
N VAL A 122 -22.38 -28.11 16.59
CA VAL A 122 -20.97 -28.55 16.43
C VAL A 122 -20.91 -29.97 15.83
N ASP A 123 -21.97 -30.76 15.99
CA ASP A 123 -22.00 -32.19 15.59
C ASP A 123 -22.38 -32.44 14.11
N THR A 124 -22.73 -31.40 13.35
CA THR A 124 -23.03 -31.51 11.90
C THR A 124 -21.90 -31.03 10.99
N ALA A 125 -20.78 -30.55 11.54
CA ALA A 125 -19.61 -30.18 10.75
C ALA A 125 -18.83 -31.44 10.31
N GLN A 126 -19.40 -32.25 9.40
CA GLN A 126 -18.64 -33.29 8.71
C GLN A 126 -17.62 -32.63 7.78
N THR A 127 -16.34 -32.69 8.15
CA THR A 127 -15.23 -32.37 7.23
C THR A 127 -15.27 -33.37 6.08
N ARG A 128 -15.64 -32.90 4.89
CA ARG A 128 -15.55 -33.71 3.67
C ARG A 128 -14.10 -34.06 3.39
N ASP A 129 -13.84 -35.33 3.08
CA ASP A 129 -12.52 -35.79 2.67
C ASP A 129 -12.27 -35.38 1.21
N PHE A 130 -11.29 -34.49 1.01
CA PHE A 130 -10.84 -34.03 -0.31
C PHE A 130 -9.49 -34.62 -0.71
N SER A 131 -8.95 -35.60 0.04
CA SER A 131 -7.63 -36.18 -0.23
C SER A 131 -7.52 -36.88 -1.59
N GLY A 132 -8.64 -37.35 -2.15
CA GLY A 132 -8.73 -37.95 -3.49
C GLY A 132 -9.05 -36.95 -4.62
N VAL A 133 -9.25 -35.67 -4.31
CA VAL A 133 -9.68 -34.67 -5.30
C VAL A 133 -8.46 -34.05 -5.98
N THR A 134 -8.31 -34.31 -7.28
CA THR A 134 -7.30 -33.65 -8.12
C THR A 134 -7.89 -32.38 -8.73
N VAL A 135 -7.34 -31.22 -8.37
CA VAL A 135 -7.77 -29.94 -8.96
C VAL A 135 -7.28 -29.88 -10.41
N PRO A 136 -8.16 -29.59 -11.39
CA PRO A 136 -7.73 -29.42 -12.77
C PRO A 136 -6.84 -28.17 -12.88
N THR A 137 -5.62 -28.33 -13.37
CA THR A 137 -4.67 -27.24 -13.54
C THR A 137 -4.33 -27.00 -15.00
N LYS A 138 -3.97 -25.76 -15.35
CA LYS A 138 -3.29 -25.43 -16.60
C LYS A 138 -2.00 -24.68 -16.29
N THR A 139 -0.99 -24.94 -17.10
CA THR A 139 0.33 -24.32 -16.99
C THR A 139 0.53 -23.33 -18.14
N PHE A 140 1.03 -22.15 -17.80
CA PHE A 140 1.34 -21.06 -18.72
C PHE A 140 2.75 -20.53 -18.42
N ASP A 141 3.33 -19.78 -19.36
CA ASP A 141 4.51 -18.98 -19.05
C ASP A 141 4.13 -17.88 -18.03
N ILE A 142 5.01 -17.58 -17.07
CA ILE A 142 4.76 -16.58 -16.03
C ILE A 142 4.49 -15.17 -16.60
N HIS A 143 4.94 -14.88 -17.81
CA HIS A 143 4.69 -13.62 -18.51
C HIS A 143 3.46 -13.65 -19.42
N ASP A 144 2.73 -14.76 -19.51
CA ASP A 144 1.50 -14.83 -20.30
C ASP A 144 0.36 -14.07 -19.58
N PHE A 145 0.34 -12.76 -19.81
CA PHE A 145 -0.46 -11.77 -19.09
C PHE A 145 -1.98 -11.89 -19.28
N ALA A 146 -2.44 -12.77 -20.17
CA ALA A 146 -3.88 -12.99 -20.37
C ALA A 146 -4.58 -13.52 -19.09
N TYR A 147 -3.83 -14.19 -18.20
CA TYR A 147 -4.34 -14.82 -16.97
C TYR A 147 -3.88 -14.16 -15.67
N THR A 148 -2.80 -13.37 -15.67
CA THR A 148 -2.38 -12.55 -14.52
C THR A 148 -3.19 -11.26 -14.48
N ASN A 149 -4.44 -11.34 -14.00
CA ASN A 149 -5.28 -10.18 -13.67
C ASN A 149 -5.44 -9.15 -14.81
N LYS A 150 -6.55 -9.24 -15.57
CA LYS A 150 -7.03 -8.17 -16.49
C LYS A 150 -7.25 -6.79 -15.83
N SER A 151 -7.00 -6.64 -14.54
CA SER A 151 -7.03 -5.38 -13.81
C SER A 151 -5.90 -4.41 -14.17
N SER A 152 -4.82 -4.85 -14.82
CA SER A 152 -3.61 -4.02 -15.00
C SER A 152 -3.20 -3.84 -16.46
N HIS A 153 -4.15 -3.61 -17.37
CA HIS A 153 -3.80 -3.25 -18.76
C HIS A 153 -3.26 -1.83 -18.91
N ASP A 154 -3.11 -1.05 -17.83
CA ASP A 154 -2.61 0.31 -17.90
C ASP A 154 -1.78 0.70 -16.67
N CYS A 155 -0.68 -0.03 -16.41
CA CYS A 155 0.35 0.45 -15.47
C CYS A 155 1.12 1.68 -16.01
N SER A 156 0.67 2.28 -17.13
CA SER A 156 1.37 3.37 -17.82
C SER A 156 1.23 4.74 -17.14
N GLY A 157 0.47 4.83 -16.04
CA GLY A 157 0.26 6.06 -15.28
C GLY A 157 0.36 5.84 -13.77
N VAL A 158 1.53 5.46 -13.25
CA VAL A 158 1.78 5.45 -11.80
C VAL A 158 2.55 6.72 -11.42
N LEU A 159 1.96 7.51 -10.53
CA LEU A 159 2.60 8.67 -9.93
C LEU A 159 2.95 8.38 -8.47
N ILE A 160 4.12 8.81 -8.02
CA ILE A 160 4.58 8.67 -6.64
C ILE A 160 4.74 10.06 -6.05
N VAL A 161 4.04 10.36 -4.96
CA VAL A 161 4.14 11.64 -4.26
C VAL A 161 4.81 11.47 -2.90
N GLY A 162 5.94 12.15 -2.71
CA GLY A 162 6.63 12.29 -1.44
C GLY A 162 6.41 13.68 -0.85
N CYS A 163 6.26 13.75 0.47
CA CYS A 163 6.03 15.02 1.18
C CYS A 163 6.81 15.07 2.48
N ASP A 164 7.33 16.25 2.80
CA ASP A 164 7.92 16.54 4.10
C ASP A 164 7.45 17.90 4.63
N SER A 165 7.38 18.05 5.95
CA SER A 165 6.86 19.27 6.59
C SER A 165 7.68 19.64 7.81
N MET A 166 8.05 20.92 7.92
CA MET A 166 8.74 21.51 9.07
C MET A 166 7.95 22.69 9.62
N PHE A 167 7.74 22.71 10.93
CA PHE A 167 7.05 23.80 11.61
C PHE A 167 8.05 24.72 12.30
N LEU A 168 7.96 26.02 12.03
CA LEU A 168 8.82 27.04 12.61
C LEU A 168 8.03 27.91 13.58
N LEU A 169 8.60 28.16 14.74
CA LEU A 169 8.12 29.17 15.70
C LEU A 169 9.31 30.06 16.07
N ASP A 170 9.17 31.37 15.92
CA ASP A 170 10.23 32.35 16.21
C ASP A 170 11.59 32.03 15.52
N GLY A 171 11.54 31.42 14.34
CA GLY A 171 12.72 31.02 13.55
C GLY A 171 13.32 29.66 13.91
N GLU A 172 12.84 29.01 14.97
CA GLU A 172 13.29 27.67 15.37
C GLU A 172 12.41 26.57 14.78
N CYS A 173 13.02 25.49 14.31
CA CYS A 173 12.32 24.35 13.72
C CYS A 173 11.91 23.34 14.80
N TYR A 174 10.63 22.99 14.85
CA TYR A 174 10.05 22.02 15.76
C TYR A 174 9.68 20.73 15.02
N GLY A 175 10.22 19.61 15.50
CA GLY A 175 9.84 18.25 15.08
C GLY A 175 8.63 17.71 15.83
N LYS A 176 8.37 16.40 15.73
CA LYS A 176 7.35 15.75 16.59
C LYS A 176 7.77 15.84 18.06
N PRO A 177 6.84 16.02 19.01
CA PRO A 177 7.19 16.19 20.43
C PRO A 177 7.63 14.88 21.10
N HIS A 178 7.29 13.72 20.54
CA HIS A 178 7.58 12.36 21.04
C HIS A 178 7.01 12.00 22.42
N THR A 179 6.90 12.95 23.35
CA THR A 179 6.27 12.77 24.66
C THR A 179 5.17 13.82 24.91
N PRO A 180 4.18 13.50 25.77
CA PRO A 180 3.13 14.43 26.16
C PRO A 180 3.65 15.69 26.85
N GLU A 181 4.69 15.58 27.67
CA GLU A 181 5.25 16.69 28.46
C GLU A 181 5.87 17.75 27.53
N VAL A 182 6.68 17.31 26.57
CA VAL A 182 7.26 18.18 25.54
C VAL A 182 6.17 18.80 24.68
N ALA A 183 5.09 18.07 24.38
CA ALA A 183 3.96 18.62 23.64
C ALA A 183 3.26 19.76 24.41
N PHE A 184 3.03 19.58 25.72
CA PHE A 184 2.40 20.59 26.57
C PHE A 184 3.26 21.85 26.69
N GLU A 185 4.55 21.69 26.94
CA GLU A 185 5.50 22.82 27.01
C GLU A 185 5.54 23.60 25.69
N ARG A 186 5.60 22.90 24.55
CA ARG A 186 5.57 23.52 23.22
C ARG A 186 4.27 24.27 22.95
N ILE A 187 3.11 23.69 23.26
CA ILE A 187 1.81 24.37 23.08
C ILE A 187 1.73 25.63 23.96
N LYS A 188 2.22 25.56 25.20
CA LYS A 188 2.26 26.73 26.10
C LYS A 188 3.14 27.84 25.54
N GLN A 189 4.29 27.50 24.95
CA GLN A 189 5.18 28.46 24.29
C GLN A 189 4.58 29.05 23.00
N MET A 190 3.75 28.28 22.29
CA MET A 190 3.06 28.70 21.07
C MET A 190 1.85 29.62 21.34
N SER A 191 1.33 29.64 22.57
CA SER A 191 0.13 30.42 22.91
C SER A 191 0.30 31.91 22.61
N GLY A 192 -0.63 32.46 21.81
CA GLY A 192 -0.60 33.86 21.37
C GLY A 192 0.45 34.18 20.30
N LYS A 193 1.20 33.19 19.81
CA LYS A 193 2.20 33.35 18.75
C LYS A 193 1.73 32.76 17.43
N THR A 194 2.40 33.15 16.34
CA THR A 194 2.18 32.60 15.00
C THR A 194 3.41 31.84 14.56
N GLY A 195 3.22 30.62 14.04
CA GLY A 195 4.27 29.82 13.43
C GLY A 195 4.09 29.68 11.92
N GLN A 196 5.15 29.23 11.25
CA GLN A 196 5.18 28.99 9.82
C GLN A 196 5.30 27.49 9.55
N LEU A 197 4.38 26.93 8.76
CA LEU A 197 4.45 25.53 8.34
C LEU A 197 4.97 25.46 6.89
N TRP A 198 6.17 24.93 6.73
CA TRP A 198 6.78 24.67 5.42
C TRP A 198 6.47 23.25 5.01
N THR A 199 5.97 23.03 3.80
CA THR A 199 5.75 21.68 3.26
C THR A 199 6.33 21.56 1.87
N GLY A 200 7.32 20.67 1.73
CA GLY A 200 7.88 20.26 0.45
C GLY A 200 7.08 19.10 -0.15
N HIS A 201 6.96 19.10 -1.47
CA HIS A 201 6.32 18.05 -2.24
C HIS A 201 7.22 17.64 -3.40
N CYS A 202 7.29 16.35 -3.69
CA CYS A 202 7.95 15.81 -4.87
C CYS A 202 7.02 14.81 -5.54
N LEU A 203 6.85 14.93 -6.86
CA LEU A 203 6.06 14.02 -7.67
C LEU A 203 6.99 13.35 -8.68
N ILE A 204 6.97 12.03 -8.72
CA ILE A 204 7.72 11.19 -9.66
C ILE A 204 6.74 10.47 -10.56
N ASP A 205 6.94 10.55 -11.87
CA ASP A 205 6.30 9.63 -12.82
C ASP A 205 7.14 8.35 -12.87
N ALA A 206 6.57 7.22 -12.43
CA ALA A 206 7.28 5.96 -12.36
C ALA A 206 7.79 5.46 -13.72
N LYS A 207 7.21 5.96 -14.84
CA LYS A 207 7.65 5.61 -16.19
C LYS A 207 8.93 6.34 -16.59
N THR A 208 9.08 7.61 -16.23
CA THR A 208 10.22 8.44 -16.65
C THR A 208 11.32 8.56 -15.59
N GLY A 209 10.95 8.40 -14.32
CA GLY A 209 11.84 8.66 -13.17
C GLY A 209 11.84 10.12 -12.76
#